data_AF-A0A1W9U2L6-F1
#
_entry.id   AF-A0A1W9U2L6-F1
#
_cell.length_a   1.000
_cell.length_b   1.000
_cell.length_c   1.000
_cell.angle_alpha   90.00
_cell.angle_beta   90.00
_cell.angle_gamma   90.00
#
_symmetry.space_group_name_H-M   'P 1'
#
loop_
_entity.id
_entity.type
_entity.pdbx_description
1 polymer ?
#
loop_
_entity_poly.entity_id
_entity_poly.type
_entity_poly.pdbx_seq_one_letter_code
_entity_poly.pdbx_strand_id
1 'polypeptide(L)'
;MIERLTIFYEKYNNVRLHGSIANLSPRVFWDMWEQGNITREVLKNKKVKFHLNIPYQQLSGNMNLREVPCSHSKPLDGVENENQNEMIGADSSLQPSV
;
A
#
# COMPACT_ATOMS: atom_id res chain seq x y z
N MET A 1 21.13 25.41 17.00
CA MET A 1 21.51 24.60 15.81
C MET A 1 21.12 23.12 15.97
N ILE A 2 21.29 22.54 17.16
CA ILE A 2 20.96 21.13 17.46
C ILE A 2 19.47 20.82 17.28
N GLU A 3 18.56 21.68 17.75
CA GLU A 3 17.11 21.45 17.66
C GLU A 3 16.58 21.22 16.24
N ARG A 4 17.13 21.95 15.24
CA ARG A 4 16.72 21.78 13.84
C ARG A 4 17.11 20.41 13.31
N LEU A 5 18.31 19.94 13.66
CA LEU A 5 18.76 18.60 13.29
C LEU A 5 17.94 17.54 14.00
N THR A 6 17.63 17.73 15.28
CA THR A 6 16.76 16.83 16.05
C THR A 6 15.41 16.65 15.38
N ILE A 7 14.70 17.75 15.09
CA ILE A 7 13.39 17.71 14.42
C ILE A 7 13.51 17.08 13.03
N PHE A 8 14.56 17.42 12.28
CA PHE A 8 14.80 16.85 10.97
C PHE A 8 14.95 15.31 11.03
N TYR A 9 15.82 14.80 11.89
CA TYR A 9 16.05 13.36 12.02
C TYR A 9 14.84 12.63 12.57
N GLU A 10 14.10 13.24 13.49
CA GLU A 10 12.85 12.68 13.98
C GLU A 10 11.85 12.46 12.83
N LYS A 11 11.62 13.49 12.00
CA LYS A 11 10.71 13.39 10.85
C LYS A 11 11.23 12.44 9.78
N TYR A 12 12.52 12.49 9.47
CA TYR A 12 13.13 11.64 8.45
C TYR A 12 13.05 10.16 8.85
N ASN A 13 13.43 9.81 10.07
CA ASN A 13 13.54 8.42 10.49
C ASN A 13 12.19 7.78 10.82
N ASN A 14 11.22 8.55 11.32
CA ASN A 14 9.96 8.00 11.81
C ASN A 14 8.78 8.23 10.84
N VAL A 15 8.76 9.33 10.08
CA VAL A 15 7.57 9.76 9.33
C VAL A 15 7.75 9.64 7.82
N ARG A 16 8.93 9.97 7.29
CA ARG A 16 9.16 10.03 5.84
C ARG A 16 9.15 8.63 5.24
N LEU A 17 8.37 8.43 4.18
CA LEU A 17 8.37 7.19 3.40
C LEU A 17 9.42 7.24 2.29
N HIS A 18 10.05 6.09 2.05
CA HIS A 18 11.10 5.94 1.06
C HIS A 18 10.80 4.78 0.12
N GLY A 19 10.58 5.07 -1.15
CA GLY A 19 10.28 4.04 -2.16
C GLY A 19 11.41 3.01 -2.36
N SER A 20 12.66 3.36 -2.00
CA SER A 20 13.79 2.45 -2.05
C SER A 20 13.82 1.40 -0.95
N ILE A 21 13.00 1.52 0.11
CA ILE A 21 12.94 0.59 1.25
C ILE A 21 11.51 0.11 1.49
N ALA A 22 10.91 -0.50 0.46
CA ALA A 22 9.55 -1.03 0.49
C ALA A 22 8.47 0.01 0.86
N ASN A 23 8.72 1.30 0.56
CA ASN A 23 7.84 2.43 0.91
C ASN A 23 7.61 2.61 2.41
N LEU A 24 8.60 2.31 3.24
CA LEU A 24 8.57 2.46 4.70
C LEU A 24 9.40 3.66 5.17
N SER A 25 9.21 4.04 6.43
CA SER A 25 10.16 4.92 7.11
C SER A 25 11.40 4.16 7.55
N PRO A 26 12.57 4.82 7.68
CA PRO A 26 13.82 4.14 8.03
C PRO A 26 13.73 3.29 9.30
N ARG A 27 13.02 3.79 10.32
CA ARG A 27 12.83 3.05 11.58
C ARG A 27 11.96 1.80 11.38
N VAL A 28 10.81 1.93 10.73
CA VAL A 28 9.90 0.79 10.49
C VAL A 28 10.54 -0.26 9.60
N PHE A 29 11.31 0.16 8.60
CA PHE A 29 12.09 -0.77 7.79
C PHE A 29 13.07 -1.58 8.63
N TRP A 30 13.77 -0.93 9.57
CA TRP A 30 14.70 -1.65 10.45
C TRP A 30 13.99 -2.68 11.32
N ASP A 31 12.89 -2.30 11.95
CA ASP A 31 12.11 -3.20 12.79
C ASP A 31 11.61 -4.42 11.98
N MET A 32 11.10 -4.20 10.77
CA MET A 32 10.62 -5.27 9.89
C MET A 32 11.75 -6.15 9.35
N TRP A 33 12.93 -5.57 9.14
CA TRP A 33 14.12 -6.32 8.72
C TRP A 33 14.59 -7.27 9.82
N GLU A 34 14.69 -6.79 11.07
CA GLU A 34 15.06 -7.62 12.22
C GLU A 34 14.03 -8.74 12.49
N GLN A 35 12.75 -8.47 12.24
CA GLN A 35 11.67 -9.45 12.34
C GLN A 35 11.64 -10.45 11.16
N GLY A 36 12.46 -10.28 10.13
CA GLY A 36 12.48 -11.15 8.94
C GLY A 36 11.30 -10.93 7.97
N ASN A 37 10.57 -9.83 8.12
CA ASN A 37 9.42 -9.47 7.27
C ASN A 37 9.82 -8.75 5.97
N ILE A 38 11.12 -8.53 5.73
CA ILE A 38 11.65 -7.92 4.51
C ILE A 38 12.44 -8.94 3.70
N THR A 39 12.10 -9.06 2.42
CA THR A 39 12.90 -9.83 1.46
C THR A 39 13.75 -8.90 0.60
N ARG A 40 15.03 -9.26 0.43
CA ARG A 40 15.96 -8.55 -0.46
C ARG A 40 16.12 -9.31 -1.77
N GLU A 41 15.75 -8.69 -2.87
CA GLU A 41 15.93 -9.20 -4.22
C GLU A 41 17.03 -8.43 -4.95
N VAL A 42 17.96 -9.16 -5.59
CA VAL A 42 19.02 -8.57 -6.42
C VAL A 42 18.66 -8.79 -7.89
N LEU A 43 18.45 -7.70 -8.63
CA LEU A 43 18.11 -7.71 -10.05
C LEU A 43 19.36 -7.82 -10.93
N LYS A 44 19.14 -8.13 -12.21
CA LYS A 44 20.17 -8.33 -13.26
C LYS A 44 21.23 -7.22 -13.33
N ASN A 45 20.88 -5.98 -12.99
CA ASN A 45 21.77 -4.82 -13.04
C ASN A 45 22.38 -4.44 -11.68
N LYS A 46 22.54 -5.40 -10.75
CA LYS A 46 22.97 -5.18 -9.35
C LYS A 46 22.07 -4.20 -8.58
N LYS A 47 20.86 -3.92 -9.11
CA LYS A 47 19.85 -3.13 -8.40
C LYS A 47 19.24 -4.00 -7.32
N VAL A 48 19.08 -3.44 -6.13
CA VAL A 48 18.43 -4.12 -5.02
C VAL A 48 16.99 -3.61 -4.90
N LYS A 49 16.05 -4.53 -4.76
CA LYS A 49 14.67 -4.23 -4.38
C LYS A 49 14.38 -4.88 -3.03
N PHE A 50 13.62 -4.18 -2.21
CA PHE A 50 13.13 -4.69 -0.94
C PHE A 50 11.62 -4.87 -1.05
N HIS A 51 11.15 -6.02 -0.63
CA HIS A 51 9.74 -6.37 -0.59
C HIS A 51 9.32 -6.62 0.84
N LEU A 52 8.13 -6.14 1.19
CA LEU A 52 7.50 -6.42 2.47
C LEU A 52 6.69 -7.72 2.33
N ASN A 53 6.98 -8.69 3.18
CA ASN A 53 6.35 -10.01 3.14
C ASN A 53 4.97 -10.03 3.83
N ILE A 54 4.61 -8.95 4.52
CA ILE A 54 3.32 -8.76 5.17
C ILE A 54 2.49 -7.70 4.44
N PRO A 55 1.15 -7.82 4.46
CA PRO A 55 0.26 -6.75 4.02
C PRO A 55 0.61 -5.40 4.68
N TYR A 56 0.78 -4.37 3.87
CA TYR A 56 1.15 -3.02 4.34
C TYR A 56 0.18 -2.48 5.42
N GLN A 57 -1.10 -2.83 5.33
CA GLN A 57 -2.14 -2.42 6.29
C GLN A 57 -1.88 -2.93 7.71
N GLN A 58 -1.17 -4.06 7.86
CA GLN A 58 -0.88 -4.64 9.18
C GLN A 58 0.23 -3.89 9.92
N LEU A 59 1.10 -3.15 9.22
CA LEU A 59 2.14 -2.32 9.83
C LEU A 59 1.56 -1.23 10.74
N SER A 60 0.37 -0.77 10.41
CA SER A 60 -0.32 0.31 11.11
C SER A 60 -0.90 -0.12 12.45
N GLY A 61 -0.96 -1.43 12.74
CA GLY A 61 -1.48 -2.00 13.99
C GLY A 61 -2.59 -1.16 14.64
N ASN A 62 -3.80 -1.16 14.07
CA ASN A 62 -4.95 -0.42 14.63
C ASN A 62 -4.74 1.11 14.84
N MET A 63 -3.88 1.80 14.09
CA MET A 63 -3.93 3.27 14.04
C MET A 63 -5.13 3.72 13.20
N ASN A 64 -6.30 3.75 13.85
CA ASN A 64 -7.51 4.48 13.48
C ASN A 64 -7.70 4.67 11.96
N LEU A 65 -8.01 3.58 11.26
CA LEU A 65 -9.02 3.71 10.22
C LEU A 65 -10.29 3.99 11.03
N ARG A 66 -10.68 5.25 11.16
CA ARG A 66 -12.05 5.59 11.53
C ARG A 66 -12.87 4.77 10.56
N GLU A 67 -13.44 3.67 11.04
CA GLU A 67 -14.20 2.74 10.23
C GLU A 67 -15.20 3.60 9.48
N VAL A 68 -15.01 3.77 8.17
CA VAL A 68 -16.13 4.11 7.33
C VAL A 68 -16.70 2.73 7.07
N PRO A 69 -17.80 2.34 7.74
CA PRO A 69 -18.51 1.19 7.25
C PRO A 69 -18.89 1.61 5.84
N CYS A 70 -18.27 0.99 4.83
CA CYS A 70 -18.97 0.81 3.58
C CYS A 70 -20.14 -0.11 3.95
N SER A 71 -21.17 0.46 4.58
CA SER A 71 -22.46 -0.19 4.70
C SER A 71 -22.84 -0.48 3.27
N HIS A 72 -22.79 -1.76 2.91
CA HIS A 72 -23.49 -2.26 1.76
C HIS A 72 -24.93 -1.83 2.02
N SER A 73 -25.33 -0.69 1.45
CA SER A 73 -26.67 -0.17 1.67
C SER A 73 -27.57 -1.24 1.11
N LYS A 74 -28.33 -1.91 1.99
CA LYS A 74 -29.44 -2.73 1.53
C LYS A 74 -30.24 -1.82 0.59
N PRO A 75 -30.47 -2.21 -0.67
CA PRO A 75 -31.28 -1.40 -1.54
C PRO A 75 -32.64 -1.18 -0.85
N LEU A 76 -33.17 0.03 -0.98
CA LEU A 76 -34.49 0.39 -0.43
C LEU A 76 -35.51 -0.66 -0.89
N ASP A 77 -36.40 -1.10 0.02
CA ASP A 77 -37.45 -2.11 -0.19
C ASP A 77 -38.17 -1.86 -1.53
N GLY A 78 -37.73 -2.56 -2.57
CA GLY A 78 -38.11 -2.26 -3.95
C GLY A 78 -37.17 -2.81 -5.02
N VAL A 79 -35.93 -3.21 -4.67
CA VAL A 79 -35.07 -3.98 -5.58
C VAL A 79 -35.04 -5.44 -5.14
N GLU A 80 -35.98 -6.22 -5.67
CA GLU A 80 -35.93 -7.67 -5.60
C GLU A 80 -35.05 -8.19 -6.74
N ASN A 81 -33.97 -8.88 -6.39
CA ASN A 81 -33.09 -9.69 -7.24
C ASN A 81 -32.04 -8.92 -8.07
N GLU A 82 -30.87 -8.70 -7.47
CA GLU A 82 -29.63 -8.56 -8.24
C GLU A 82 -29.29 -9.92 -8.87
N ASN A 83 -29.80 -10.18 -10.08
CA ASN A 83 -29.18 -11.18 -10.94
C ASN A 83 -27.71 -10.75 -11.13
N GLN A 84 -26.78 -11.64 -10.81
CA GLN A 84 -25.36 -11.47 -11.08
C GLN A 84 -25.13 -11.45 -12.60
N ASN A 85 -25.43 -10.33 -13.24
CA ASN A 85 -25.03 -10.11 -14.62
C ASN A 85 -23.53 -9.84 -14.61
N GLU A 86 -22.77 -10.80 -15.12
CA GLU A 86 -21.34 -10.68 -15.38
C GLU A 86 -21.11 -9.44 -16.28
N MET A 87 -20.38 -8.45 -15.77
CA MET A 87 -20.07 -7.24 -16.52
C MET A 87 -18.99 -7.57 -17.55
N ILE A 88 -19.38 -7.82 -18.80
CA ILE A 88 -18.43 -7.99 -19.91
C ILE A 88 -17.80 -6.62 -20.17
N GLY A 89 -16.48 -6.53 -19.97
CA GLY A 89 -15.70 -5.32 -20.24
C GLY A 89 -15.72 -4.92 -21.72
N ALA A 90 -15.37 -3.67 -22.03
CA ALA A 90 -15.39 -3.17 -23.40
C ALA A 90 -14.42 -3.98 -24.29
N ASP A 91 -14.97 -4.65 -25.31
CA ASP A 91 -14.18 -5.30 -26.35
C ASP A 91 -13.30 -4.26 -27.04
N SER A 92 -12.00 -4.54 -27.10
CA SER A 92 -11.03 -3.70 -27.79
C SER A 92 -11.23 -3.87 -29.31
N SER A 93 -12.11 -3.07 -29.92
CA SER A 93 -12.16 -2.97 -31.38
C SER A 93 -10.85 -2.36 -31.87
N LEU A 94 -10.00 -3.15 -32.52
CA LEU A 94 -8.79 -2.68 -33.21
C LEU A 94 -9.20 -1.63 -34.25
N GLN A 95 -8.76 -0.38 -34.06
CA GLN A 95 -8.92 0.64 -35.08
C GLN A 95 -8.03 0.29 -36.29
N PRO A 96 -8.53 0.36 -37.53
CA PRO A 96 -7.70 0.13 -38.70
C PRO A 96 -6.69 1.27 -38.85
N SER A 97 -5.44 0.90 -39.13
CA SER A 97 -4.36 1.84 -39.45
C SER A 97 -4.67 2.54 -40.77
N VAL A 98 -4.60 3.87 -40.77
CA VAL A 98 -4.58 4.72 -41.98
C VAL A 98 -3.19 4.76 -42.57
#